data_AF-A0A454AP69-F1
#
_entry.id   AF-A0A454AP69-F1
#
_cell.length_a   1.000
_cell.length_b   1.000
_cell.length_c   1.000
_cell.angle_alpha   90.00
_cell.angle_beta   90.00
_cell.angle_gamma   90.00
#
_symmetry.space_group_name_H-M   'P 1'
#
loop_
_entity.id
_entity.type
_entity.pdbx_description
1 polymer ?
#
loop_
_entity_poly.entity_id
_entity_poly.type
_entity_poly.pdbx_seq_one_letter_code
_entity_poly.pdbx_strand_id
1 'polypeptide(L)'
;MDSLTLRVLKWKSEFWEKNNQKLSKFIVPVAIDKDEIYFVNGLVEWKNEYENTGKHFLIDLTKAFDKNGKDVTIKVGIVGIDTSALYKMNLKEFIDKLSDSNWDDRPFLGLADQLKLADYVTKLANDESSKLIFLKKEKDLIM
;
A
#
# COMPACT_ATOMS: atom_id res chain seq x y z
N MET A 1 -5.72 18.60 -6.93
CA MET A 1 -6.26 17.23 -6.79
C MET A 1 -5.18 16.34 -7.33
N ASP A 2 -4.23 16.00 -6.47
CA ASP A 2 -3.01 15.33 -6.90
C ASP A 2 -3.30 13.85 -7.12
N SER A 3 -2.84 13.37 -8.26
CA SER A 3 -3.14 12.05 -8.80
C SER A 3 -2.83 10.94 -7.79
N LEU A 4 -3.78 10.00 -7.68
CA LEU A 4 -3.58 8.68 -7.10
C LEU A 4 -2.33 8.05 -7.69
N THR A 5 -1.27 8.08 -6.93
CA THR A 5 0.02 7.65 -7.42
C THR A 5 0.50 6.50 -6.57
N LEU A 6 0.46 5.31 -7.19
CA LEU A 6 0.81 4.05 -6.57
C LEU A 6 2.32 4.08 -6.29
N ARG A 7 2.67 4.39 -5.05
CA ARG A 7 4.04 4.58 -4.57
C ARG A 7 4.28 3.67 -3.37
N VAL A 8 5.54 3.27 -3.19
CA VAL A 8 5.96 2.52 -2.01
C VAL A 8 6.22 3.47 -0.85
N LEU A 9 5.40 3.36 0.18
CA LEU A 9 5.50 4.17 1.40
C LEU A 9 5.89 3.29 2.58
N LYS A 10 6.41 3.93 3.62
CA LYS A 10 6.91 3.28 4.83
C LYS A 10 6.30 3.93 6.05
N TRP A 11 5.86 3.11 7.00
CA TRP A 11 5.38 3.58 8.30
C TRP A 11 6.53 4.06 9.20
N LYS A 12 6.22 4.98 10.12
CA LYS A 12 7.06 5.24 11.29
C LYS A 12 7.21 3.95 12.11
N SER A 13 8.41 3.69 12.63
CA SER A 13 8.72 2.46 13.37
C SER A 13 7.74 2.23 14.53
N GLU A 14 7.44 3.28 15.31
CA GLU A 14 6.50 3.22 16.44
C GLU A 14 5.09 2.74 16.07
N PHE A 15 4.63 3.06 14.86
CA PHE A 15 3.30 2.69 14.38
C PHE A 15 3.32 1.27 13.83
N TRP A 16 4.33 0.94 13.03
CA TRP A 16 4.50 -0.39 12.47
C TRP A 16 4.70 -1.45 13.56
N GLU A 17 5.60 -1.22 14.52
CA GLU A 17 5.90 -2.18 15.59
C GLU A 17 4.67 -2.55 16.41
N LYS A 18 3.77 -1.58 16.65
CA LYS A 18 2.48 -1.82 17.33
C LYS A 18 1.48 -2.62 16.52
N ASN A 19 1.62 -2.64 15.19
CA ASN A 19 0.66 -3.22 14.26
C ASN A 19 1.26 -4.32 13.38
N ASN A 20 2.49 -4.76 13.63
CA ASN A 20 3.27 -5.63 12.74
C ASN A 20 2.64 -7.03 12.51
N GLN A 21 1.73 -7.45 13.38
CA GLN A 21 0.92 -8.65 13.22
C GLN A 21 -0.11 -8.54 12.08
N LYS A 22 -0.49 -7.31 11.70
CA LYS A 22 -1.51 -7.02 10.68
C LYS A 22 -0.99 -6.18 9.52
N LEU A 23 0.01 -5.33 9.75
CA LEU A 23 0.54 -4.39 8.77
C LEU A 23 1.99 -4.73 8.44
N SER A 24 2.30 -4.68 7.15
CA SER A 24 3.69 -4.66 6.72
C SER A 24 4.32 -3.29 7.01
N LYS A 25 5.65 -3.29 7.08
CA LYS A 25 6.47 -2.07 7.22
C LYS A 25 6.31 -1.12 6.03
N PHE A 26 6.07 -1.70 4.86
CA PHE A 26 5.85 -0.97 3.62
C PHE A 26 4.43 -1.19 3.13
N ILE A 27 3.89 -0.16 2.50
CA ILE A 27 2.51 -0.14 2.01
C ILE A 27 2.44 0.57 0.66
N VAL A 28 1.36 0.30 -0.06
CA VAL A 28 1.03 0.99 -1.31
C VAL A 28 -0.40 1.51 -1.23
N PRO A 29 -0.61 2.84 -1.27
CA PRO A 29 -1.94 3.42 -1.43
C PRO A 29 -2.56 2.98 -2.74
N VAL A 30 -3.85 2.70 -2.75
CA VAL A 30 -4.60 2.25 -3.95
C VAL A 30 -5.77 3.15 -4.30
N ALA A 31 -6.38 3.82 -3.31
CA ALA A 31 -7.46 4.76 -3.54
C ALA A 31 -7.52 5.84 -2.45
N ILE A 32 -8.05 7.00 -2.78
CA ILE A 32 -8.38 8.09 -1.86
C ILE A 32 -9.81 8.49 -2.19
N ASP A 33 -10.66 8.49 -1.19
CA ASP A 33 -12.05 8.94 -1.29
C ASP A 33 -12.32 9.92 -0.15
N LYS A 34 -12.50 11.20 -0.49
CA LYS A 34 -12.64 12.31 0.46
C LYS A 34 -11.49 12.33 1.47
N ASP A 35 -11.79 12.10 2.75
CA ASP A 35 -10.84 12.10 3.87
C ASP A 35 -10.34 10.69 4.21
N GLU A 36 -10.63 9.69 3.39
CA GLU A 36 -10.24 8.30 3.61
C GLU A 36 -9.22 7.85 2.57
N ILE A 37 -8.25 7.05 3.01
CA ILE A 37 -7.27 6.40 2.14
C ILE A 37 -7.37 4.88 2.28
N TYR A 38 -7.26 4.23 1.13
CA TYR A 38 -7.22 2.79 0.99
C TYR A 38 -5.83 2.36 0.55
N PHE A 39 -5.33 1.30 1.15
CA PHE A 39 -3.98 0.80 0.87
C PHE A 39 -3.87 -0.71 1.09
N VAL A 40 -2.80 -1.28 0.56
CA VAL A 40 -2.45 -2.69 0.68
C VAL A 40 -1.04 -2.84 1.25
N ASN A 41 -0.74 -4.03 1.77
CA ASN A 41 0.57 -4.33 2.33
C ASN A 41 1.59 -4.60 1.22
N GLY A 42 2.80 -4.06 1.38
CA GLY A 42 3.96 -4.46 0.59
C GLY A 42 4.67 -5.66 1.21
N LEU A 43 5.16 -6.58 0.41
CA LEU A 43 5.91 -7.76 0.86
C LEU A 43 7.41 -7.46 0.81
N VAL A 44 8.15 -7.70 1.88
CA VAL A 44 9.61 -7.53 1.92
C VAL A 44 10.37 -8.72 1.35
N GLU A 45 9.73 -9.88 1.35
CA GLU A 45 10.26 -11.15 0.86
C GLU A 45 9.18 -11.87 0.06
N TRP A 46 9.59 -12.66 -0.93
CA TRP A 46 8.68 -13.50 -1.70
C TRP A 46 8.80 -14.94 -1.21
N LYS A 47 7.68 -15.53 -0.81
CA LYS A 47 7.59 -16.90 -0.35
C LYS A 47 6.84 -17.74 -1.36
N ASN A 48 7.23 -19.00 -1.48
CA ASN A 48 6.57 -19.95 -2.40
C ASN A 48 5.06 -20.10 -2.11
N GLU A 49 4.64 -19.92 -0.85
CA GLU A 49 3.22 -19.98 -0.45
C GLU A 49 2.35 -18.88 -1.07
N TYR A 50 2.95 -17.82 -1.61
CA TYR A 50 2.23 -16.73 -2.28
C TYR A 50 1.87 -17.06 -3.73
N GLU A 51 2.57 -18.02 -4.32
CA GLU A 51 2.36 -18.42 -5.71
C GLU A 51 0.95 -18.98 -5.91
N ASN A 52 0.31 -18.58 -7.02
CA ASN A 52 -1.01 -19.06 -7.43
C ASN A 52 -2.15 -18.80 -6.43
N THR A 53 -1.94 -17.98 -5.40
CA THR A 53 -2.99 -17.61 -4.43
C THR A 53 -4.03 -16.65 -5.01
N GLY A 54 -3.71 -15.95 -6.10
CA GLY A 54 -4.54 -14.88 -6.65
C GLY A 54 -4.66 -13.64 -5.76
N LYS A 55 -3.90 -13.59 -4.65
CA LYS A 55 -3.91 -12.52 -3.65
C LYS A 55 -2.56 -11.83 -3.47
N HIS A 56 -1.54 -12.33 -4.17
CA HIS A 56 -0.19 -11.78 -4.12
C HIS A 56 0.35 -11.67 -5.55
N PHE A 57 1.18 -10.66 -5.79
CA PHE A 57 1.92 -10.55 -7.04
C PHE A 57 3.28 -9.86 -6.84
N LEU A 58 4.24 -10.22 -7.69
CA LEU A 58 5.57 -9.60 -7.74
C LEU A 58 5.49 -8.24 -8.44
N ILE A 59 6.30 -7.30 -7.95
CA ILE A 59 6.47 -5.97 -8.56
C ILE A 59 7.83 -5.90 -9.26
N ASP A 60 7.86 -5.36 -10.47
CA ASP A 60 9.08 -5.00 -11.18
C ASP A 60 9.52 -3.58 -10.82
N LEU A 61 10.30 -3.47 -9.75
CA LEU A 61 10.81 -2.19 -9.27
C LEU A 61 11.88 -1.54 -10.18
N THR A 62 12.30 -2.23 -11.26
CA THR A 62 13.25 -1.66 -12.23
C THR A 62 12.59 -0.77 -13.28
N LYS A 63 11.26 -0.86 -13.42
CA LYS A 63 10.45 -0.14 -14.41
C LYS A 63 9.55 0.92 -13.79
N ALA A 64 10.00 1.52 -12.69
CA ALA A 64 9.28 2.59 -12.03
C ALA A 64 9.44 3.91 -12.77
N PHE A 65 8.58 4.89 -12.48
CA PHE A 65 8.63 6.22 -13.09
C PHE A 65 8.79 7.30 -12.02
N ASP A 66 9.61 8.32 -12.28
CA ASP A 66 9.63 9.52 -11.43
C ASP A 66 8.44 10.45 -11.73
N LYS A 67 8.34 11.56 -10.99
CA LYS A 67 7.27 12.57 -11.18
C LYS A 67 7.23 13.20 -12.58
N ASN A 68 8.30 13.09 -13.35
CA ASN A 68 8.39 13.59 -14.72
C ASN A 68 8.15 12.48 -15.76
N GLY A 69 7.78 11.27 -15.33
CA GLY A 69 7.54 10.11 -16.20
C GLY A 69 8.83 9.44 -16.69
N LYS A 70 9.99 9.75 -16.10
CA LYS A 70 11.26 9.13 -16.49
C LYS A 70 11.43 7.78 -15.80
N ASP A 71 11.93 6.79 -16.53
CA ASP A 71 12.31 5.50 -15.97
C ASP A 71 13.34 5.64 -14.84
N VAL A 72 13.02 5.02 -13.71
CA VAL A 72 13.87 4.93 -12.53
C VAL A 72 13.73 3.56 -11.89
N THR A 73 14.71 3.20 -11.06
CA THR A 73 14.66 1.97 -10.27
C THR A 73 14.37 2.31 -8.81
N ILE A 74 13.32 1.70 -8.24
CA ILE A 74 13.04 1.76 -6.81
C ILE A 74 13.95 0.73 -6.12
N LYS A 75 14.96 1.20 -5.39
CA LYS A 75 15.88 0.32 -4.62
C LYS A 75 15.33 -0.09 -3.25
N VAL A 76 14.04 0.14 -2.99
CA VAL A 76 13.45 0.10 -1.66
C VAL A 76 12.85 -1.28 -1.40
N GLY A 77 12.98 -1.76 -0.15
CA GLY A 77 12.84 -3.16 0.26
C GLY A 77 11.43 -3.78 0.25
N ILE A 78 10.70 -3.67 -0.85
CA ILE A 78 9.60 -4.57 -1.16
C ILE A 78 9.92 -5.39 -2.42
N VAL A 79 9.29 -6.55 -2.57
CA VAL A 79 9.41 -7.43 -3.75
C VAL A 79 8.05 -7.79 -4.34
N GLY A 80 6.96 -7.52 -3.61
CA GLY A 80 5.59 -7.82 -4.05
C GLY A 80 4.54 -7.07 -3.27
N ILE A 81 3.28 -7.32 -3.60
CA ILE A 81 2.10 -6.81 -2.92
C ILE A 81 1.26 -7.97 -2.38
N ASP A 82 0.68 -7.76 -1.20
CA ASP A 82 -0.37 -8.59 -0.61
C ASP A 82 -1.71 -7.84 -0.70
N THR A 83 -2.62 -8.36 -1.51
CA THR A 83 -4.00 -7.90 -1.66
C THR A 83 -5.01 -8.84 -0.98
N SER A 84 -4.59 -9.62 0.01
CA SER A 84 -5.51 -10.47 0.80
C SER A 84 -6.47 -9.67 1.67
N ALA A 85 -6.11 -8.42 1.99
CA ALA A 85 -6.94 -7.46 2.70
C ALA A 85 -6.77 -6.06 2.10
N LEU A 86 -7.86 -5.30 2.11
CA LEU A 86 -7.84 -3.87 1.83
C LEU A 86 -7.90 -3.12 3.16
N TYR A 87 -6.95 -2.22 3.39
CA TYR A 87 -6.94 -1.41 4.60
C TYR A 87 -7.51 -0.04 4.29
N LYS A 88 -8.22 0.53 5.27
CA LYS A 88 -8.81 1.86 5.20
C LYS A 88 -8.53 2.64 6.48
N MET A 89 -8.14 3.91 6.35
CA MET A 89 -8.02 4.84 7.47
C MET A 89 -8.22 6.29 7.02
N ASN A 90 -8.31 7.20 7.98
CA ASN A 90 -8.33 8.63 7.69
C ASN A 90 -7.01 9.09 7.04
N LEU A 91 -7.09 9.88 5.96
CA LEU A 91 -5.95 10.36 5.17
C LEU A 91 -4.97 11.21 5.99
N LYS A 92 -5.48 12.11 6.85
CA LYS A 92 -4.61 12.92 7.70
C LYS A 92 -3.84 12.05 8.69
N GLU A 93 -4.54 11.12 9.34
CA GLU A 93 -3.91 10.17 10.25
C GLU A 93 -2.87 9.31 9.52
N PHE A 94 -3.18 8.85 8.31
CA PHE A 94 -2.26 8.08 7.48
C PHE A 94 -0.94 8.83 7.25
N ILE A 95 -1.03 10.08 6.79
CA ILE A 95 0.14 10.93 6.53
C ILE A 95 0.95 11.14 7.82
N ASP A 96 0.29 11.37 8.95
CA ASP A 96 0.94 11.52 10.26
C ASP A 96 1.70 10.25 10.71
N LYS A 97 1.33 9.08 10.19
CA LYS A 97 1.99 7.79 10.49
C LYS A 97 3.07 7.39 9.50
N LEU A 98 3.25 8.10 8.39
CA LEU A 98 4.33 7.84 7.43
C LEU A 98 5.68 8.29 7.97
N SER A 99 6.74 7.55 7.62
CA SER A 99 8.11 7.91 8.00
C SER A 99 8.63 9.16 7.27
N ASP A 100 7.99 9.52 6.17
CA ASP A 100 8.40 10.59 5.27
C ASP A 100 7.15 11.33 4.79
N SER A 101 7.05 12.62 5.16
CA SER A 101 5.91 13.46 4.82
C SER A 101 5.95 13.96 3.38
N ASN A 102 7.10 13.89 2.71
CA ASN A 102 7.25 14.35 1.33
C ASN A 102 7.13 13.18 0.34
N TRP A 103 6.08 12.38 0.53
CA TRP A 103 5.84 11.17 -0.26
C TRP A 103 5.53 11.47 -1.74
N ASP A 104 5.19 12.72 -2.06
CA ASP A 104 4.90 13.21 -3.41
C ASP A 104 6.10 13.25 -4.36
N ASP A 105 7.34 13.16 -3.86
CA ASP A 105 8.55 13.09 -4.69
C ASP A 105 9.01 11.65 -4.97
N ARG A 106 8.33 10.64 -4.43
CA ARG A 106 8.74 9.23 -4.59
C ARG A 106 8.42 8.68 -5.98
N PRO A 107 9.23 7.78 -6.55
CA PRO A 107 8.87 7.13 -7.78
C PRO A 107 7.53 6.36 -7.68
N PHE A 108 6.79 6.36 -8.77
CA PHE A 108 5.60 5.55 -9.00
C PHE A 108 5.99 4.12 -9.39
N LEU A 109 5.11 3.16 -9.10
CA LEU A 109 5.20 1.83 -9.69
C LEU A 109 5.17 1.90 -11.23
N GLY A 110 5.77 0.91 -11.89
CA GLY A 110 5.68 0.79 -13.34
C GLY A 110 4.24 0.54 -13.81
N LEU A 111 3.92 0.94 -15.04
CA LEU A 111 2.55 0.90 -15.58
C LEU A 111 1.96 -0.51 -15.53
N ALA A 112 2.76 -1.53 -15.87
CA ALA A 112 2.33 -2.92 -15.81
C ALA A 112 1.90 -3.34 -14.40
N ASP A 113 2.61 -2.91 -13.37
CA ASP A 113 2.29 -3.25 -11.99
C ASP A 113 1.16 -2.40 -11.43
N GLN A 114 1.02 -1.15 -11.90
CA GLN A 114 -0.15 -0.33 -11.61
C GLN A 114 -1.44 -1.00 -12.12
N LEU A 115 -1.42 -1.51 -13.36
CA LEU A 115 -2.56 -2.23 -13.95
C LEU A 115 -2.87 -3.51 -13.19
N LYS A 116 -1.85 -4.32 -12.86
CA LYS A 116 -2.04 -5.52 -12.02
C LYS A 116 -2.67 -5.17 -10.67
N LEU A 117 -2.17 -4.12 -10.01
CA LEU A 117 -2.70 -3.71 -8.72
C LEU A 117 -4.18 -3.31 -8.83
N ALA A 118 -4.53 -2.54 -9.85
CA ALA A 118 -5.91 -2.14 -10.11
C ALA A 118 -6.82 -3.37 -10.34
N ASP A 119 -6.37 -4.35 -11.12
CA ASP A 119 -7.12 -5.58 -11.36
C ASP A 119 -7.34 -6.38 -10.07
N TYR A 120 -6.30 -6.54 -9.25
CA TYR A 120 -6.39 -7.29 -8.00
C TYR A 120 -7.28 -6.58 -6.97
N VAL A 121 -7.16 -5.26 -6.83
CA VAL A 121 -8.02 -4.48 -5.94
C VAL A 121 -9.47 -4.48 -6.42
N THR A 122 -9.71 -4.43 -7.74
CA THR A 122 -11.06 -4.53 -8.31
C THR A 122 -11.67 -5.89 -8.02
N LYS A 123 -10.91 -6.99 -8.17
CA LYS A 123 -11.37 -8.33 -7.79
C LYS A 123 -11.71 -8.41 -6.31
N LEU A 124 -10.82 -7.89 -5.46
CA LEU A 124 -11.02 -7.83 -4.01
C LEU A 124 -12.27 -7.04 -3.62
N ALA A 125 -12.53 -5.90 -4.27
CA ALA A 125 -13.71 -5.09 -4.00
C ALA A 125 -15.03 -5.77 -4.41
N ASN A 126 -14.98 -6.69 -5.38
CA ASN A 126 -16.15 -7.40 -5.90
C ASN A 126 -16.32 -8.82 -5.31
N ASP A 127 -15.34 -9.31 -4.55
CA ASP A 127 -15.41 -10.62 -3.89
C ASP A 127 -16.03 -10.47 -2.50
N GLU A 128 -17.20 -11.06 -2.29
CA GLU A 128 -17.97 -11.00 -1.02
C GLU A 128 -17.21 -11.58 0.18
N SER A 129 -16.21 -12.45 -0.06
CA SER A 129 -15.36 -13.02 0.99
C SER A 129 -14.20 -12.12 1.42
N SER A 130 -14.03 -11.00 0.73
CA SER A 130 -12.92 -10.06 0.94
C SER A 130 -13.06 -9.26 2.22
N LYS A 131 -11.91 -8.98 2.85
CA LYS A 131 -11.85 -8.25 4.12
C LYS A 131 -11.43 -6.81 3.90
N LEU A 132 -12.34 -5.88 4.19
CA LEU A 132 -12.01 -4.47 4.40
C LEU A 132 -11.69 -4.24 5.89
N ILE A 133 -10.46 -3.82 6.18
CA ILE A 133 -9.97 -3.60 7.53
C ILE A 133 -9.90 -2.09 7.81
N PHE A 134 -10.65 -1.64 8.80
CA PHE A 134 -10.64 -0.25 9.24
C PHE A 134 -9.60 -0.06 10.34
N LEU A 135 -8.58 0.76 10.08
CA LEU A 135 -7.68 1.24 11.12
C LEU A 135 -8.21 2.57 11.63
N LYS A 136 -8.62 2.57 12.89
CA LYS A 136 -9.02 3.79 13.60
C LYS A 136 -8.08 3.94 14.77
N LYS A 137 -7.72 5.19 15.08
CA LYS A 137 -7.21 5.53 16.40
C LYS A 137 -8.15 4.92 17.45
N GLU A 138 -7.63 4.17 18.41
CA GLU A 138 -8.32 3.97 19.67
C GLU A 138 -8.56 5.37 20.23
N LYS A 139 -9.74 5.94 20.00
CA LYS A 139 -10.17 7.07 20.80
C LYS A 139 -10.50 6.49 22.16
N ASP A 140 -9.83 7.04 23.16
CA ASP A 140 -10.23 7.12 24.56
C ASP A 140 -11.65 6.56 24.76
N LEU A 141 -11.71 5.31 25.25
CA LEU A 141 -12.88 4.85 25.98
C LEU A 141 -13.00 5.79 27.18
N ILE A 142 -13.69 6.91 26.99
CA ILE A 142 -14.31 7.62 28.08
C ILE A 142 -15.41 6.68 28.55
N MET A 143 -15.07 5.87 29.56
CA MET A 143 -16.04 5.38 30.53
C MET A 143 -16.52 6.54 31.39
#